data_AF-A0A099NU90-F1
#
_entry.id   AF-A0A099NU90-F1
#
_cell.length_a   1.000
_cell.length_b   1.000
_cell.length_c   1.000
_cell.angle_alpha   90.00
_cell.angle_beta   90.00
_cell.angle_gamma   90.00
#
_symmetry.space_group_name_H-M   'P 1'
#
loop_
_entity.id
_entity.type
_entity.pdbx_description
1 polymer ?
#
loop_
_entity_poly.entity_id
_entity_poly.type
_entity_poly.pdbx_seq_one_letter_code
_entity_poly.pdbx_strand_id
1 'polypeptide(L)'
;MTEPRVDGDKNADVVGTKTYFSWLTLIWNGTITKAGECFSGNRHETLQKIVNGDDRTLIGISRYFTSNPDLVNRLKNSCPVTPCDRSTFFTNDNKRHLNFSKFGDGEDHSGDYVQPTALV
;
A
#
# COMPACT_ATOMS: atom_id res chain seq x y z
N MET A 1 -4.87 -15.16 -4.24
CA MET A 1 -6.19 -14.90 -4.84
C MET A 1 -6.42 -13.41 -4.81
N THR A 2 -6.63 -12.77 -5.97
CA THR A 2 -6.90 -11.33 -6.10
C THR A 2 -8.38 -11.06 -5.88
N GLU A 3 -8.71 -9.99 -5.16
CA GLU A 3 -10.08 -9.48 -5.04
C GLU A 3 -10.64 -9.12 -6.44
N PRO A 4 -11.94 -9.31 -6.73
CA PRO A 4 -12.55 -8.80 -7.95
C PRO A 4 -12.50 -7.27 -7.91
N ARG A 5 -11.72 -6.65 -8.80
CA ARG A 5 -11.57 -5.18 -8.88
C ARG A 5 -12.46 -4.52 -9.94
N VAL A 6 -13.22 -5.34 -10.64
CA VAL A 6 -14.13 -4.94 -11.69
C VAL A 6 -15.44 -5.65 -11.43
N ASP A 7 -16.51 -4.88 -11.27
CA ASP A 7 -17.88 -5.35 -11.30
C ASP A 7 -18.53 -4.79 -12.58
N GLY A 8 -18.52 -5.59 -13.64
CA GLY A 8 -18.95 -5.15 -14.97
C GLY A 8 -18.00 -4.11 -15.58
N ASP A 9 -18.47 -2.88 -15.79
CA ASP A 9 -17.64 -1.76 -16.30
C ASP A 9 -17.07 -0.86 -15.19
N LYS A 10 -17.42 -1.14 -13.93
CA LYS A 10 -17.10 -0.25 -12.80
C LYS A 10 -15.90 -0.78 -12.03
N ASN A 11 -15.06 0.16 -11.61
CA ASN A 11 -14.09 -0.09 -10.55
C ASN A 11 -14.87 -0.45 -9.29
N ALA A 12 -14.76 -1.71 -8.88
CA ALA A 12 -15.37 -2.16 -7.65
C ALA A 12 -14.42 -1.79 -6.51
N ASP A 13 -14.56 -0.57 -5.98
CA ASP A 13 -14.10 -0.28 -4.62
C ASP A 13 -15.09 -0.98 -3.67
N VAL A 14 -15.04 -2.32 -3.62
CA VAL A 14 -15.88 -3.13 -2.71
C VAL A 14 -15.34 -2.91 -1.30
N VAL A 15 -15.74 -1.81 -0.69
CA VAL A 15 -15.66 -1.61 0.75
C VAL A 15 -16.58 -2.66 1.39
N GLY A 16 -16.02 -3.78 1.85
CA GLY A 16 -16.76 -4.65 2.76
C GLY A 16 -16.54 -6.15 2.64
N THR A 17 -15.85 -6.68 1.63
CA THR A 17 -15.47 -8.10 1.68
C THR A 17 -14.27 -8.26 2.60
N LYS A 18 -14.56 -8.39 3.90
CA LYS A 18 -13.65 -8.92 4.92
C LYS A 18 -13.25 -10.35 4.52
N THR A 19 -12.31 -10.49 3.59
CA THR A 19 -11.76 -11.80 3.22
C THR A 19 -10.80 -12.22 4.32
N TYR A 20 -11.35 -12.84 5.36
CA TYR A 20 -10.55 -13.37 6.45
C TYR A 20 -9.93 -14.69 6.03
N PHE A 21 -8.63 -14.63 5.74
CA PHE A 21 -7.79 -15.81 5.57
C PHE A 21 -7.33 -16.40 6.91
N SER A 22 -8.16 -16.28 7.97
CA SER A 22 -7.80 -16.76 9.31
C SER A 22 -7.57 -18.27 9.34
N TRP A 23 -8.23 -19.04 8.48
CA TRP A 23 -7.99 -20.48 8.40
C TRP A 23 -6.54 -20.84 8.02
N LEU A 24 -5.81 -19.98 7.30
CA LEU A 24 -4.39 -20.24 6.97
C LEU A 24 -3.55 -20.36 8.24
N THR A 25 -3.92 -19.64 9.31
CA THR A 25 -3.19 -19.71 10.57
C THR A 25 -3.41 -21.02 11.31
N LEU A 26 -4.43 -21.80 10.94
CA LEU A 26 -4.69 -23.14 11.50
C LEU A 26 -3.81 -24.22 10.88
N ILE A 27 -3.28 -23.98 9.67
CA ILE A 27 -2.52 -24.96 8.89
C ILE A 27 -1.03 -24.61 8.87
N TRP A 28 -0.71 -23.35 8.60
CA TRP A 28 0.66 -22.88 8.49
C TRP A 28 1.11 -22.24 9.79
N ASN A 29 2.24 -22.72 10.34
CA ASN A 29 2.83 -22.22 11.59
C ASN A 29 3.98 -21.23 11.40
N GLY A 30 4.46 -21.03 10.16
CA GLY A 30 5.54 -20.08 9.87
C GLY A 30 5.06 -18.64 9.77
N THR A 31 5.96 -17.76 9.35
CA THR A 31 5.65 -16.35 9.07
C THR A 31 4.63 -16.23 7.93
N ILE A 32 3.70 -15.29 8.07
CA ILE A 32 2.68 -14.96 7.05
C ILE A 32 2.78 -13.47 6.74
N THR A 33 2.83 -13.11 5.45
CA THR A 33 2.65 -11.72 5.03
C THR A 33 1.21 -11.51 4.56
N LYS A 34 0.48 -10.61 5.22
CA LYS A 34 -0.88 -10.20 4.86
C LYS A 34 -0.84 -8.88 4.10
N ALA A 35 -1.48 -8.83 2.93
CA ALA A 35 -1.57 -7.61 2.11
C ALA A 35 -2.98 -7.48 1.52
N GLY A 36 -3.40 -6.25 1.17
CA GLY A 36 -4.74 -5.96 0.65
C GLY A 36 -5.40 -4.82 1.39
N GLU A 37 -6.69 -4.95 1.71
CA GLU A 37 -7.47 -3.94 2.45
C GLU A 37 -7.10 -3.79 3.94
N CYS A 38 -5.97 -4.32 4.40
CA CYS A 38 -5.44 -4.08 5.75
C CYS A 38 -5.15 -2.60 6.04
N PHE A 39 -5.23 -1.75 5.02
CA PHE A 39 -4.89 -0.33 5.05
C PHE A 39 -6.02 0.55 4.46
N SER A 40 -7.26 0.32 4.91
CA SER A 40 -8.45 1.16 4.64
C SER A 40 -9.04 1.75 5.94
N GLY A 41 -9.91 2.76 5.84
CA GLY A 41 -10.63 3.33 6.99
C GLY A 41 -9.72 3.80 8.14
N ASN A 42 -9.99 3.33 9.37
CA ASN A 42 -9.11 3.53 10.53
C ASN A 42 -7.88 2.60 10.43
N ARG A 43 -6.93 3.01 9.59
CA ARG A 43 -5.75 2.23 9.21
C ARG A 43 -4.91 1.81 10.42
N HIS A 44 -4.62 2.72 11.34
CA HIS A 44 -3.76 2.43 12.50
C HIS A 44 -4.37 1.35 13.40
N GLU A 45 -5.65 1.50 13.74
CA GLU A 45 -6.34 0.53 14.59
C GLU A 45 -6.44 -0.86 13.92
N THR A 46 -6.69 -0.89 12.61
CA THR A 46 -6.76 -2.13 11.84
C THR A 46 -5.41 -2.85 11.81
N LEU A 47 -4.33 -2.12 11.55
CA LEU A 47 -2.97 -2.67 11.56
C LEU A 47 -2.60 -3.21 12.94
N GLN A 48 -2.86 -2.45 14.01
CA GLN A 48 -2.58 -2.87 15.38
C GLN A 48 -3.33 -4.15 15.74
N LYS A 49 -4.61 -4.27 15.38
CA LYS A 49 -5.39 -5.48 15.60
C LYS A 49 -4.80 -6.71 14.89
N ILE A 50 -4.26 -6.53 13.69
CA ILE A 50 -3.66 -7.62 12.91
C ILE A 50 -2.34 -8.08 13.53
N VAL A 51 -1.42 -7.16 13.85
CA VAL A 51 -0.10 -7.51 14.39
C VAL A 51 -0.14 -7.98 15.83
N ASN A 52 -1.10 -7.50 16.64
CA ASN A 52 -1.26 -7.97 18.02
C ASN A 52 -2.00 -9.32 18.12
N GLY A 53 -2.49 -9.86 17.00
CA GLY A 53 -3.16 -11.15 16.96
C GLY A 53 -2.21 -12.34 17.04
N ASP A 54 -0.97 -12.19 16.58
CA ASP A 54 0.08 -13.21 16.60
C ASP A 54 1.48 -12.62 16.35
N ASP A 55 2.54 -13.31 16.79
CA ASP A 55 3.93 -12.86 16.64
C ASP A 55 4.58 -13.28 15.30
N ARG A 56 3.79 -13.63 14.29
CA ARG A 56 4.29 -14.17 13.00
C ARG A 56 3.68 -13.54 11.77
N THR A 57 2.90 -12.47 11.94
CA THR A 57 2.24 -11.75 10.85
C THR A 57 3.03 -10.49 10.46
N LEU A 58 3.43 -10.42 9.20
CA LEU A 58 3.91 -9.20 8.55
C LEU A 58 2.79 -8.55 7.74
N ILE A 59 2.86 -7.24 7.54
CA ILE A 59 1.88 -6.49 6.75
C ILE A 59 2.53 -5.88 5.51
N GLY A 60 2.00 -6.22 4.34
CA GLY A 60 2.36 -5.62 3.06
C GLY A 60 1.40 -4.50 2.68
N ILE A 61 1.94 -3.30 2.42
CA ILE A 61 1.19 -2.14 1.92
C ILE A 61 1.78 -1.74 0.58
N SER A 62 0.97 -1.75 -0.48
CA SER A 62 1.41 -1.41 -1.84
C SER A 62 0.96 -0.01 -2.26
N ARG A 63 -0.34 0.19 -2.48
CA ARG A 63 -0.90 1.46 -3.02
C ARG A 63 -0.43 2.71 -2.29
N TYR A 64 -0.41 2.70 -0.96
CA TYR A 64 0.03 3.88 -0.21
C TYR A 64 1.55 4.02 -0.17
N PHE A 65 2.31 2.95 -0.42
CA PHE A 65 3.76 3.05 -0.50
C PHE A 65 4.19 3.83 -1.76
N THR A 66 3.41 3.78 -2.84
CA THR A 66 3.74 4.52 -4.07
C THR A 66 3.79 6.03 -3.84
N SER A 67 2.91 6.58 -2.99
CA SER A 67 2.84 8.02 -2.68
C SER A 67 3.54 8.44 -1.39
N ASN A 68 4.10 7.49 -0.64
CA ASN A 68 4.73 7.71 0.66
C ASN A 68 6.03 6.90 0.74
N PRO A 69 7.15 7.38 0.19
CA PRO A 69 8.42 6.65 0.24
C PRO A 69 8.93 6.41 1.67
N ASP A 70 8.43 7.19 2.62
CA ASP A 70 8.71 7.12 4.05
C ASP A 70 7.54 6.54 4.87
N LEU A 71 6.64 5.76 4.25
CA LEU A 71 5.42 5.25 4.88
C LEU A 71 5.67 4.60 6.24
N VAL A 72 6.78 3.85 6.39
CA VAL A 72 7.16 3.21 7.66
C VAL A 72 7.34 4.25 8.78
N ASN A 73 8.02 5.36 8.49
CA ASN A 73 8.21 6.44 9.47
C ASN A 73 6.89 7.14 9.78
N ARG A 74 6.02 7.32 8.77
CA ARG A 74 4.70 7.92 8.99
C ARG A 74 3.85 7.06 9.92
N LEU A 75 3.83 5.74 9.73
CA LEU A 75 3.09 4.83 10.61
C LEU A 75 3.67 4.77 12.02
N LYS A 76 5.00 4.78 12.14
CA LYS A 76 5.68 4.76 13.45
C LYS A 76 5.36 6.01 14.29
N ASN A 77 5.26 7.17 13.65
CA ASN A 77 5.09 8.46 14.31
C ASN A 77 3.69 9.05 14.17
N SER A 78 2.72 8.26 13.68
CA SER A 78 1.34 8.70 13.41
C SER A 78 1.25 9.94 12.51
N CYS A 79 2.16 10.09 11.54
CA CYS A 79 2.14 11.20 10.60
C CYS A 79 1.04 11.01 9.52
N PRO A 80 0.54 12.11 8.94
CA PRO A 80 -0.38 12.08 7.80
C PRO A 80 0.18 11.28 6.61
N VAL A 81 -0.67 10.41 6.03
CA VAL A 81 -0.35 9.59 4.86
C VAL A 81 -0.96 10.23 3.61
N THR A 82 -0.12 10.45 2.60
CA THR A 82 -0.53 10.99 1.30
C THR A 82 -1.41 9.97 0.56
N PRO A 83 -2.59 10.34 0.06
CA PRO A 83 -3.41 9.45 -0.77
C PRO A 83 -2.64 8.97 -2.01
N CYS A 84 -2.92 7.77 -2.49
CA CYS A 84 -2.35 7.29 -3.75
C CYS A 84 -3.10 7.90 -4.93
N ASP A 85 -2.39 8.30 -5.98
CA ASP A 85 -2.97 8.72 -7.25
C ASP A 85 -2.97 7.53 -8.22
N ARG A 86 -4.15 6.95 -8.47
CA ARG A 86 -4.27 5.77 -9.34
C ARG A 86 -4.06 6.09 -10.82
N SER A 87 -4.29 7.34 -11.22
CA SER A 87 -4.17 7.74 -12.63
C SER A 87 -2.74 7.67 -13.14
N THR A 88 -1.77 7.65 -12.22
CA THR A 88 -0.34 7.66 -12.52
C THR A 88 0.35 6.31 -12.37
N PHE A 89 -0.33 5.25 -11.90
CA PHE A 89 0.33 3.96 -11.63
C PHE A 89 0.96 3.27 -12.85
N PHE A 90 0.44 3.57 -14.04
CA PHE A 90 0.85 2.91 -15.27
C PHE A 90 1.15 3.94 -16.38
N THR A 91 1.58 5.15 -16.00
CA THR A 91 2.07 6.14 -16.96
C THR A 91 3.50 5.81 -17.37
N ASN A 92 3.89 6.27 -18.55
CA ASN A 92 5.24 6.09 -19.09
C ASN A 92 6.16 7.27 -18.74
N ASP A 93 5.86 8.02 -17.68
CA ASP A 93 6.64 9.16 -17.20
C ASP A 93 6.96 9.01 -15.71
N ASN A 94 7.95 9.77 -15.23
CA ASN A 94 8.37 9.70 -13.83
C ASN A 94 7.56 10.57 -12.89
N LYS A 95 6.63 11.37 -13.43
CA LYS A 95 5.74 12.20 -12.63
C LYS A 95 4.90 11.29 -11.75
N ARG A 96 4.83 11.58 -10.46
CA ARG A 96 4.17 10.73 -9.45
C ARG A 96 4.74 9.31 -9.39
N HIS A 97 5.97 9.11 -9.84
CA HIS A 97 6.76 7.90 -9.57
C HIS A 97 7.98 8.23 -8.71
N LEU A 98 8.75 9.25 -9.11
CA LEU A 98 9.98 9.64 -8.43
C LEU A 98 9.86 10.92 -7.60
N ASN A 99 8.75 11.66 -7.74
CA ASN A 99 8.58 12.99 -7.15
C ASN A 99 7.72 13.00 -5.87
N PHE A 100 7.32 11.84 -5.35
CA PHE A 100 6.68 11.77 -4.04
C PHE A 100 7.70 12.04 -2.94
N SER A 101 7.39 13.02 -2.09
CA SER A 101 8.29 13.50 -1.05
C SER A 101 7.98 12.86 0.30
N LYS A 102 8.97 12.83 1.18
CA LYS A 102 8.78 12.39 2.57
C LYS A 102 7.92 13.40 3.32
N PHE A 103 7.37 13.00 4.45
CA PHE A 103 6.59 13.90 5.27
C PHE A 103 7.46 15.07 5.77
N GLY A 104 7.06 16.30 5.47
CA GLY A 104 7.75 17.53 5.87
C GLY A 104 8.78 18.05 4.85
N ASP A 105 9.09 17.27 3.82
CA ASP A 105 9.97 17.71 2.72
C ASP A 105 9.16 18.48 1.66
N GLY A 106 9.83 19.37 0.93
CA GLY A 106 9.27 20.03 -0.25
C GLY A 106 9.21 19.07 -1.44
N GLU A 107 8.35 19.37 -2.43
CA GLU A 107 8.27 18.57 -3.65
C GLU A 107 9.60 18.57 -4.42
N ASP A 108 10.11 17.39 -4.77
CA ASP A 108 11.30 17.20 -5.59
C ASP A 108 10.93 16.76 -7.01
N HIS A 109 11.11 17.67 -7.97
CA HIS A 109 10.83 17.43 -9.39
C HIS A 109 12.08 17.06 -10.20
N SER A 110 13.22 16.84 -9.55
CA SER A 110 14.47 16.52 -10.24
C SER A 110 14.37 15.23 -11.08
N GLY A 111 13.55 14.28 -10.64
CA GLY A 111 13.32 13.00 -11.31
C GLY A 111 12.35 13.05 -12.51
N ASP A 112 11.59 14.14 -12.69
CA ASP A 112 10.49 14.19 -13.68
C ASP A 112 10.99 14.04 -15.13
N TYR A 113 12.22 14.50 -15.41
CA TYR A 113 12.81 14.49 -16.75
C TYR A 113 13.76 13.31 -17.02
N VAL A 114 13.99 12.46 -16.02
CA VAL A 114 14.86 11.29 -16.16
C VAL A 114 14.21 10.30 -17.13
N GLN A 115 14.91 9.92 -18.20
CA GLN A 115 14.37 8.96 -19.16
C GLN A 115 14.59 7.53 -18.62
N PRO A 116 13.55 6.67 -18.59
CA PRO A 116 13.71 5.27 -18.23
C PRO A 116 14.71 4.62 -19.19
N THR A 117 15.81 4.07 -18.66
CA THR A 117 16.79 3.31 -19.44
C THR A 117 16.57 1.84 -19.20
N ALA A 118 16.35 1.06 -20.26
CA ALA A 118 16.25 -0.39 -20.15
C ALA A 118 17.58 -0.97 -19.65
N LEU A 119 17.52 -1.92 -18.73
CA LEU A 119 18.68 -2.75 -18.40
C LEU A 119 18.97 -3.60 -19.64
N VAL A 120 20.09 -3.30 -20.31
CA VAL A 120 20.66 -4.07 -21.41
C VAL A 120 21.21 -5.41 -20.93
#